data_AF-A0A855KEL8-F1
#
_entry.id   AF-A0A855KEL8-F1
#
_cell.length_a   1.000
_cell.length_b   1.000
_cell.length_c   1.000
_cell.angle_alpha   90.00
_cell.angle_beta   90.00
_cell.angle_gamma   90.00
#
_symmetry.space_group_name_H-M   'P 1'
#
loop_
_entity.id
_entity.type
_entity.pdbx_description
1 polymer ?
#
loop_
_entity_poly.entity_id
_entity_poly.type
_entity_poly.pdbx_seq_one_letter_code
_entity_poly.pdbx_strand_id
1 'polypeptide(L)'
;MLITAEMKAATLAAAQLAEAKASLSAKNAKAVFQIARIQDRIDTLGYGIDAGEATEADEAEQAALLLNLKAWKAYKFALGKVTVQPTWYAAPVWPTEPVVPVIVADPEARSADLM
;
A
#
# COMPACT_ATOMS: atom_id res chain seq x y z
N MET A 1 36.95 25.85 5.83
CA MET A 1 35.77 26.18 5.01
C MET A 1 34.65 26.58 5.96
N LEU A 2 34.12 27.81 5.91
CA LEU A 2 33.01 28.23 6.78
C LEU A 2 31.69 27.73 6.16
N ILE A 3 30.95 26.89 6.88
CA ILE A 3 29.58 26.53 6.49
C ILE A 3 28.66 27.62 7.04
N THR A 4 27.97 28.34 6.15
CA THR A 4 27.01 29.38 6.53
C THR A 4 25.72 28.78 7.09
N ALA A 5 24.94 29.55 7.84
CA ALA A 5 23.63 29.11 8.33
C ALA A 5 22.70 28.69 7.17
N GLU A 6 22.78 29.38 6.04
CA GLU A 6 22.03 29.08 4.83
C GLU A 6 22.43 27.73 4.22
N MET A 7 23.73 27.40 4.19
CA MET A 7 24.19 26.09 3.73
C MET A 7 23.64 24.97 4.62
N LYS A 8 23.64 25.16 5.95
CA LYS A 8 23.07 24.18 6.88
C LYS A 8 21.56 23.98 6.66
N ALA A 9 20.83 25.08 6.46
CA ALA A 9 19.39 25.04 6.20
C ALA A 9 19.08 24.33 4.87
N ALA A 10 19.82 24.63 3.81
CA ALA A 10 19.66 23.98 2.50
C ALA A 10 19.96 22.47 2.55
N THR A 11 21.01 22.06 3.27
CA THR A 11 21.32 20.64 3.46
C THR A 11 20.22 19.91 4.23
N LEU A 12 19.67 20.52 5.28
CA LEU A 12 18.56 19.95 6.04
C LEU A 12 17.30 19.79 5.18
N ALA A 13 16.94 20.84 4.42
CA ALA A 13 15.83 20.82 3.49
C ALA A 13 15.98 19.70 2.43
N ALA A 14 17.17 19.56 1.84
CA ALA A 14 17.45 18.50 0.88
C ALA A 14 17.31 17.10 1.49
N ALA A 15 17.79 16.90 2.72
CA ALA A 15 17.66 15.63 3.44
C ALA A 15 16.19 15.28 3.73
N GLN A 16 15.41 16.23 4.24
CA GLN A 16 13.97 16.05 4.50
C GLN A 16 13.20 15.72 3.21
N LEU A 17 13.51 16.39 2.10
CA LEU A 17 12.89 16.10 0.81
C LEU A 17 13.23 14.69 0.32
N ALA A 18 14.47 14.26 0.48
CA ALA A 18 14.91 12.91 0.11
C ALA A 18 14.17 11.84 0.93
N GLU A 19 14.09 12.03 2.25
CA GLU A 19 13.37 11.13 3.16
C GLU A 19 11.87 11.06 2.84
N ALA A 20 11.22 12.20 2.61
CA ALA A 20 9.81 12.25 2.26
C ALA A 20 9.53 11.55 0.92
N LYS A 21 10.41 11.72 -0.08
CA LYS A 21 10.33 11.00 -1.36
C LYS A 21 10.50 9.49 -1.18
N ALA A 22 11.47 9.05 -0.41
CA ALA A 22 11.69 7.63 -0.12
C ALA A 22 10.47 7.01 0.59
N SER A 23 9.91 7.72 1.57
CA SER A 23 8.70 7.30 2.28
C SER A 23 7.49 7.19 1.36
N LEU A 24 7.26 8.18 0.49
CA LEU A 24 6.18 8.14 -0.49
C LEU A 24 6.36 6.99 -1.48
N SER A 25 7.59 6.75 -1.94
CA SER A 25 7.92 5.64 -2.85
C SER A 25 7.64 4.28 -2.20
N ALA A 26 8.12 4.07 -0.97
CA ALA A 26 7.89 2.84 -0.22
C ALA A 26 6.39 2.56 0.01
N LYS A 27 5.62 3.58 0.42
CA LYS A 27 4.16 3.48 0.59
C LYS A 27 3.44 3.15 -0.72
N ASN A 28 3.87 3.75 -1.84
CA ASN A 28 3.31 3.44 -3.15
C ASN A 28 3.64 2.01 -3.59
N ALA A 29 4.88 1.56 -3.41
CA ALA A 29 5.30 0.21 -3.74
C ALA A 29 4.49 -0.83 -2.95
N LYS A 30 4.32 -0.61 -1.64
CA LYS A 30 3.48 -1.45 -0.78
C LYS A 30 2.02 -1.48 -1.27
N ALA A 31 1.43 -0.33 -1.58
CA ALA A 31 0.07 -0.27 -2.09
C ALA A 31 -0.08 -1.01 -3.42
N VAL A 32 0.87 -0.88 -4.34
CA VAL A 32 0.88 -1.62 -5.61
C VAL A 32 0.94 -3.12 -5.37
N PHE A 33 1.85 -3.58 -4.52
CA PHE A 33 1.98 -4.99 -4.18
C PHE A 33 0.69 -5.56 -3.59
N GLN A 34 0.09 -4.87 -2.61
CA GLN A 34 -1.16 -5.32 -2.00
C GLN A 34 -2.33 -5.33 -3.00
N ILE A 35 -2.44 -4.32 -3.87
CA ILE A 35 -3.46 -4.29 -4.91
C ILE A 35 -3.31 -5.49 -5.86
N ALA A 36 -2.09 -5.77 -6.31
CA ALA A 36 -1.84 -6.88 -7.23
C ALA A 36 -2.18 -8.23 -6.59
N ARG A 37 -1.69 -8.47 -5.37
CA ARG A 37 -1.96 -9.68 -4.58
C ARG A 37 -3.46 -9.90 -4.34
N ILE A 38 -4.19 -8.86 -3.96
CA ILE A 38 -5.64 -8.96 -3.72
C ILE A 38 -6.39 -9.20 -5.03
N GLN A 39 -6.03 -8.49 -6.11
CA GLN A 39 -6.66 -8.65 -7.42
C GLN A 39 -6.47 -10.06 -7.96
N ASP A 40 -5.26 -10.61 -7.87
CA ASP A 40 -4.94 -11.96 -8.31
C ASP A 40 -5.79 -13.03 -7.61
N ARG A 41 -5.97 -12.92 -6.28
CA ARG A 41 -6.85 -13.82 -5.53
C ARG A 41 -8.32 -13.65 -5.91
N ILE A 42 -8.80 -12.42 -6.10
CA ILE A 42 -10.17 -12.14 -6.54
C ILE A 42 -10.44 -12.77 -7.91
N ASP A 43 -9.49 -12.64 -8.83
CA ASP A 43 -9.61 -13.18 -10.19
C ASP A 43 -9.61 -14.72 -10.16
N THR A 44 -8.76 -15.32 -9.32
CA THR A 44 -8.72 -16.78 -9.11
C THR A 44 -10.03 -17.31 -8.52
N LEU A 45 -10.56 -16.64 -7.49
CA LEU A 45 -11.85 -16.99 -6.89
C LEU A 45 -12.99 -16.81 -7.90
N GLY A 46 -12.95 -15.74 -8.69
CA GLY A 46 -13.94 -15.46 -9.74
C GLY A 46 -13.99 -16.56 -10.78
N TYR A 47 -12.83 -17.07 -11.21
CA TYR A 47 -12.78 -18.23 -12.10
C TYR A 47 -13.48 -19.46 -11.50
N GLY A 48 -13.20 -19.79 -10.23
CA GLY A 48 -13.84 -20.93 -9.56
C GLY A 48 -15.35 -20.77 -9.41
N ILE A 49 -15.84 -19.55 -9.17
CA ILE A 49 -17.27 -19.23 -9.11
C ILE A 49 -17.92 -19.42 -10.47
N ASP A 50 -17.32 -18.87 -11.53
CA ASP A 50 -17.83 -18.99 -12.90
C ASP A 50 -17.84 -20.45 -13.40
N ALA A 51 -16.86 -21.26 -12.95
CA ALA A 51 -16.79 -22.69 -13.23
C ALA A 51 -17.79 -23.54 -12.43
N GLY A 52 -18.44 -22.97 -11.40
CA GLY A 52 -19.31 -23.71 -10.48
C GLY A 52 -18.55 -24.64 -9.52
N GLU A 53 -17.26 -24.38 -9.31
CA GLU A 53 -16.37 -25.16 -8.43
C GLU A 53 -16.14 -24.49 -7.07
N ALA A 54 -16.52 -23.22 -6.93
CA ALA A 54 -16.36 -22.46 -5.69
C ALA A 54 -17.32 -22.90 -4.59
N THR A 55 -16.85 -22.82 -3.35
CA THR A 55 -17.67 -22.99 -2.15
C THR A 55 -18.26 -21.65 -1.68
N GLU A 56 -19.24 -21.69 -0.77
CA GLU A 56 -19.74 -20.47 -0.12
C GLU A 56 -18.64 -19.67 0.61
N ALA A 57 -17.61 -20.36 1.10
CA ALA A 57 -16.46 -19.72 1.73
C ALA A 57 -15.59 -18.95 0.71
N ASP A 58 -15.45 -19.48 -0.51
CA ASP A 58 -14.73 -18.82 -1.60
C ASP A 58 -15.47 -17.54 -2.05
N GLU A 59 -16.79 -17.60 -2.16
CA GLU A 59 -17.63 -16.42 -2.46
C GLU A 59 -17.53 -15.35 -1.36
N ALA A 60 -17.57 -15.77 -0.09
CA ALA A 60 -17.42 -14.87 1.05
C ALA A 60 -16.02 -14.24 1.10
N GLU A 61 -14.96 -15.00 0.82
CA GLU A 61 -13.60 -14.48 0.70
C GLU A 61 -13.52 -13.44 -0.42
N GLN A 62 -14.07 -13.73 -1.61
CA GLN A 62 -14.03 -12.81 -2.74
C GLN A 62 -14.76 -11.48 -2.41
N ALA A 63 -15.94 -11.56 -1.80
CA ALA A 63 -16.71 -10.38 -1.39
C ALA A 63 -15.93 -9.51 -0.38
N ALA A 64 -15.29 -10.14 0.60
CA ALA A 64 -14.44 -9.43 1.58
C ALA A 64 -13.21 -8.80 0.92
N LEU A 65 -12.58 -9.50 -0.02
CA LEU A 65 -11.40 -9.00 -0.74
C LEU A 65 -11.74 -7.83 -1.66
N LEU A 66 -12.92 -7.78 -2.27
CA LEU A 66 -13.38 -6.63 -3.07
C LEU A 66 -13.44 -5.33 -2.24
N LEU A 67 -13.89 -5.42 -0.98
CA LEU A 67 -13.89 -4.27 -0.07
C LEU A 67 -12.46 -3.82 0.26
N ASN A 68 -11.55 -4.76 0.51
CA ASN A 68 -10.14 -4.47 0.76
C ASN A 68 -9.47 -3.83 -0.46
N LEU A 69 -9.71 -4.38 -1.67
CA LEU A 69 -9.18 -3.84 -2.91
C LEU A 69 -9.60 -2.37 -3.11
N LYS A 70 -10.85 -2.05 -2.82
CA LYS A 70 -11.35 -0.67 -2.88
C LYS A 70 -10.62 0.24 -1.89
N ALA A 71 -10.41 -0.21 -0.66
CA ALA A 71 -9.67 0.55 0.36
C ALA A 71 -8.22 0.81 -0.06
N TRP A 72 -7.52 -0.20 -0.59
CA TRP A 72 -6.14 -0.07 -1.08
C TRP A 72 -6.03 0.84 -2.31
N LYS A 73 -6.98 0.78 -3.25
CA LYS A 73 -7.05 1.71 -4.39
C LYS A 73 -7.29 3.15 -3.92
N ALA A 74 -8.18 3.36 -2.95
CA ALA A 74 -8.44 4.68 -2.37
C ALA A 74 -7.21 5.25 -1.63
N TYR A 75 -6.50 4.42 -0.88
CA TYR A 75 -5.24 4.78 -0.23
C TYR A 75 -4.17 5.20 -1.25
N LYS A 76 -3.95 4.39 -2.30
CA LYS A 76 -3.00 4.73 -3.36
C LYS A 76 -3.37 6.03 -4.08
N PHE A 77 -4.65 6.25 -4.34
CA PHE A 77 -5.13 7.52 -4.90
C PHE A 77 -4.85 8.70 -3.95
N ALA A 78 -5.05 8.53 -2.64
CA ALA A 78 -4.73 9.56 -1.66
C ALA A 78 -3.22 9.85 -1.56
N LEU A 79 -2.36 8.84 -1.66
CA LEU A 79 -0.89 9.02 -1.72
C LEU A 79 -0.47 9.90 -2.90
N GLY A 80 -1.14 9.80 -4.05
CA GLY A 80 -0.90 10.64 -5.22
C GLY A 80 -1.13 12.14 -4.99
N LYS A 81 -1.78 12.52 -3.88
CA LYS A 81 -2.04 13.90 -3.49
C LYS A 81 -1.10 14.42 -2.40
N VAL A 82 -0.17 13.61 -1.90
CA VAL A 82 0.72 14.03 -0.79
C VAL A 82 1.68 15.14 -1.21
N THR A 83 2.19 15.09 -2.44
CA THR A 83 3.16 16.08 -2.95
C THR A 83 2.58 17.46 -3.21
N VAL A 84 1.25 17.59 -3.25
CA VAL A 84 0.55 18.89 -3.43
C VAL A 84 0.11 19.51 -2.10
N GLN A 85 0.39 18.87 -0.96
CA GLN A 85 0.05 19.42 0.34
C GLN A 85 0.91 20.66 0.65
N PRO A 86 0.35 21.68 1.32
CA PRO A 86 1.13 22.85 1.76
C PRO A 86 2.28 22.51 2.72
N THR A 87 2.16 21.38 3.43
CA THR A 87 3.18 20.89 4.37
C THR A 87 4.23 19.99 3.70
N TRP A 88 4.10 19.72 2.40
CA TRP A 88 5.12 19.01 1.66
C TRP A 88 6.39 19.87 1.56
N TYR A 89 7.57 19.35 1.82
CA TYR A 89 7.96 17.98 2.23
C TYR A 89 8.30 17.90 3.73
N ALA A 90 8.21 19.02 4.46
CA ALA A 90 8.71 19.13 5.82
C ALA A 90 7.82 18.42 6.88
N ALA A 91 6.51 18.34 6.64
CA ALA A 91 5.56 17.69 7.55
C ALA A 91 4.35 17.10 6.77
N PRO A 92 4.58 16.13 5.87
CA PRO A 92 3.51 15.53 5.08
C PRO A 92 2.47 14.84 5.97
N VAL A 93 1.20 15.06 5.68
CA VAL A 93 0.09 14.31 6.28
C VAL A 93 -0.17 13.06 5.46
N TRP A 94 0.15 11.91 6.02
CA TRP A 94 -0.02 10.63 5.33
C TRP A 94 -1.47 10.13 5.45
N PRO A 95 -2.08 9.60 4.37
CA PRO A 95 -3.36 8.92 4.49
C PRO A 95 -3.21 7.67 5.36
N THR A 96 -4.29 7.30 6.05
CA THR A 96 -4.33 6.07 6.85
C THR A 96 -4.18 4.85 5.94
N GLU A 97 -3.20 4.02 6.26
CA GLU A 97 -2.98 2.77 5.55
C GLU A 97 -4.11 1.77 5.85
N PRO A 98 -4.69 1.10 4.84
CA PRO A 98 -5.69 0.07 5.06
C PRO A 98 -5.12 -1.17 5.76
N VAL A 99 -5.99 -1.96 6.38
CA VAL A 99 -5.62 -3.26 6.92
C VAL A 99 -5.20 -4.19 5.78
N VAL A 100 -4.11 -4.93 5.99
CA VAL A 100 -3.69 -5.98 5.05
C VAL A 100 -4.62 -7.17 5.24
N PRO A 101 -5.37 -7.61 4.21
CA PRO A 101 -6.24 -8.76 4.35
C PRO A 101 -5.42 -10.05 4.44
N VAL A 102 -5.93 -10.97 5.26
CA VAL A 102 -5.49 -12.37 5.26
C VAL A 102 -6.08 -13.04 4.03
N ILE A 103 -5.23 -13.68 3.24
CA ILE A 103 -5.63 -14.50 2.09
C ILE A 103 -5.31 -15.95 2.46
N VAL A 104 -6.33 -16.80 2.54
CA VAL A 104 -6.21 -18.16 3.11
C VAL A 104 -5.33 -19.08 2.24
N ALA A 105 -5.31 -18.82 0.93
CA ALA A 105 -4.51 -19.57 -0.04
C ALA A 105 -3.10 -18.99 -0.27
N ASP A 106 -2.69 -17.95 0.47
CA ASP A 106 -1.40 -17.29 0.27
C ASP A 106 -0.25 -18.16 0.82
N PRO A 107 0.70 -18.62 -0.01
CA PRO A 107 1.83 -19.42 0.46
C PRO A 107 2.70 -18.68 1.50
N GLU A 108 2.76 -17.34 1.46
CA GLU A 108 3.47 -16.57 2.49
C GLU A 108 2.76 -16.59 3.85
N ALA A 109 1.42 -16.70 3.87
CA ALA A 109 0.67 -16.87 5.12
C ALA A 109 0.91 -18.26 5.75
N ARG A 110 1.09 -19.30 4.94
CA ARG A 110 1.36 -20.67 5.41
C ARG A 110 2.78 -20.87 5.95
N SER A 111 3.72 -20.01 5.59
CA SER A 111 5.12 -20.10 6.05
C SER A 111 5.28 -19.74 7.54
N ALA A 112 4.33 -18.98 8.10
CA ALA A 112 4.35 -18.56 9.50
C ALA A 112 3.84 -19.63 10.49
N ASP A 113 3.09 -20.63 10.01
CA ASP A 113 2.50 -21.70 10.86
C ASP A 113 3.46 -22.87 11.14
N LEU A 114 4.70 -22.82 10.62
CA LEU A 114 5.71 -23.88 10.78
C LEU A 114 6.90 -23.47 11.67
N MET A 115 6.80 -22.38 12.44
CA MET A 115 7.78 -21.98 13.46
C MET A 115 7.17 -21.97 14.86
#